data_AF-A0A9E6PGZ9-F1
#
_entry.id   AF-A0A9E6PGZ9-F1
#
_cell.length_a   1.000
_cell.length_b   1.000
_cell.length_c   1.000
_cell.angle_alpha   90.00
_cell.angle_beta   90.00
_cell.angle_gamma   90.00
#
_symmetry.space_group_name_H-M   'P 1'
#
loop_
_entity.id
_entity.type
_entity.pdbx_description
1 polymer ?
#
loop_
_entity_poly.entity_id
_entity_poly.type
_entity_poly.pdbx_seq_one_letter_code
_entity_poly.pdbx_strand_id
1 'polypeptide(L)'
;MKTQTTMYQALLAAQFCDAHASLILRVLNISQDLPLPFEPGRLLMTDGVQALQDLGMLDGLPYLIRHLLCDWGNLDLAEWAINQQALQNGEGLSSVYYSGANDEVCLFIRTAPSRTHTVMLLADEFDCMQDLHNRK
;
A
#
# COMPACT_ATOMS: atom_id res chain seq x y z
N MET A 1 21.29 -6.37 -14.03
CA MET A 1 19.87 -6.01 -14.10
C MET A 1 19.27 -6.28 -12.74
N LYS A 2 18.69 -5.28 -12.05
CA LYS A 2 17.84 -5.60 -10.90
C LYS A 2 16.56 -6.22 -11.46
N THR A 3 16.23 -7.44 -11.02
CA THR A 3 14.95 -8.06 -11.31
C THR A 3 13.86 -7.27 -10.61
N GLN A 4 12.80 -6.93 -11.34
CA GLN A 4 11.64 -6.21 -10.81
C GLN A 4 10.88 -7.13 -9.84
N THR A 5 10.53 -6.62 -8.66
CA THR A 5 9.85 -7.39 -7.61
C THR A 5 8.47 -7.87 -8.09
N THR A 6 8.13 -9.14 -7.88
CA THR A 6 6.76 -9.66 -8.12
C THR A 6 5.88 -9.53 -6.88
N MET A 7 4.55 -9.63 -7.04
CA MET A 7 3.63 -9.63 -5.89
C MET A 7 3.95 -10.78 -4.92
N TYR A 8 4.30 -11.97 -5.44
CA TYR A 8 4.72 -13.11 -4.64
C TYR A 8 5.95 -12.77 -3.77
N GLN A 9 6.99 -12.16 -4.36
CA GLN A 9 8.19 -11.76 -3.64
C GLN A 9 7.89 -10.68 -2.57
N ALA A 10 6.99 -9.74 -2.87
CA ALA A 10 6.56 -8.74 -1.90
C ALA A 10 5.83 -9.37 -0.70
N LEU A 11 4.95 -10.34 -0.93
CA LEU A 11 4.26 -11.07 0.14
C LEU A 11 5.23 -11.87 1.02
N LEU A 12 6.20 -12.56 0.41
CA LEU A 12 7.24 -13.26 1.19
C LEU A 12 8.08 -12.28 2.01
N ALA A 13 8.45 -11.13 1.45
CA ALA A 13 9.19 -10.08 2.16
C ALA A 13 8.36 -9.47 3.32
N ALA A 14 7.03 -9.47 3.19
CA ALA A 14 6.09 -9.15 4.27
C ALA A 14 5.82 -10.33 5.23
N GLN A 15 6.67 -11.37 5.21
CA GLN A 15 6.65 -12.51 6.12
C GLN A 15 5.46 -13.47 5.96
N PHE A 16 4.72 -13.39 4.84
CA PHE A 16 3.79 -14.46 4.49
C PHE A 16 4.57 -15.73 4.15
N CYS A 17 4.11 -16.88 4.65
CA CYS A 17 4.70 -18.15 4.23
C CYS A 17 4.28 -18.48 2.78
N ASP A 18 5.07 -19.33 2.11
CA ASP A 18 4.85 -19.72 0.71
C ASP A 18 3.42 -20.18 0.43
N ALA A 19 2.87 -21.02 1.31
CA ALA A 19 1.51 -21.56 1.16
C ALA A 19 0.45 -20.44 1.19
N HIS A 20 0.59 -19.46 2.10
CA HIS A 20 -0.34 -18.34 2.19
C HIS A 20 -0.19 -17.39 1.00
N ALA A 21 1.04 -17.04 0.63
CA ALA A 21 1.29 -16.18 -0.53
C ALA A 21 0.73 -16.79 -1.82
N SER A 22 0.98 -18.08 -2.06
CA SER A 22 0.43 -18.81 -3.21
C SER A 22 -1.10 -18.88 -3.20
N LEU A 23 -1.71 -19.06 -2.02
CA LEU A 23 -3.16 -19.07 -1.89
C LEU A 23 -3.78 -17.71 -2.22
N ILE A 24 -3.23 -16.62 -1.69
CA ILE A 24 -3.69 -15.25 -1.95
C ILE A 24 -3.67 -14.96 -3.45
N LEU A 25 -2.53 -15.22 -4.11
CA LEU A 25 -2.37 -14.96 -5.54
C LEU A 25 -3.34 -15.78 -6.39
N ARG A 26 -3.57 -17.04 -6.03
CA ARG A 26 -4.54 -17.90 -6.71
C ARG A 26 -5.97 -17.38 -6.55
N VAL A 27 -6.37 -16.98 -5.34
CA VAL A 27 -7.71 -16.42 -5.08
C VAL A 27 -7.94 -15.14 -5.87
N LEU A 28 -6.90 -14.30 -5.99
CA LEU A 28 -6.97 -13.03 -6.72
C LEU A 28 -6.70 -13.16 -8.22
N ASN A 29 -6.44 -14.38 -8.72
CA ASN A 29 -6.08 -14.65 -10.11
C ASN A 29 -4.86 -13.83 -10.60
N ILE A 30 -3.84 -13.70 -9.75
CA ILE A 30 -2.57 -13.03 -10.04
C ILE A 30 -1.50 -14.10 -10.26
N SER A 31 -0.73 -13.99 -11.35
CA SER A 31 0.42 -14.88 -11.60
C SER A 31 1.56 -14.58 -10.61
N GLN A 32 2.23 -15.61 -10.10
CA GLN A 32 3.38 -15.44 -9.18
C GLN A 32 4.54 -14.70 -9.84
N ASP A 33 4.67 -14.83 -11.16
CA ASP A 33 5.72 -14.21 -11.97
C ASP A 33 5.33 -12.82 -12.47
N LEU A 34 4.14 -12.32 -12.13
CA LEU A 34 3.70 -10.98 -12.54
C LEU A 34 4.56 -9.93 -11.81
N PRO A 35 5.38 -9.14 -12.52
CA PRO A 35 6.13 -8.06 -11.90
C PRO A 35 5.19 -6.96 -11.43
N LEU A 36 5.50 -6.36 -10.28
CA LEU A 36 4.79 -5.18 -9.80
C LEU A 36 5.09 -3.97 -10.70
N PRO A 37 4.15 -3.04 -10.91
CA PRO A 37 4.37 -1.84 -11.72
C PRO A 37 5.48 -0.92 -11.18
N PHE A 38 5.80 -1.03 -9.88
CA PHE A 38 6.86 -0.29 -9.22
C PHE A 38 7.47 -1.12 -8.07
N GLU A 39 8.66 -0.75 -7.61
CA GLU A 39 9.29 -1.37 -6.45
C GLU A 39 8.57 -0.97 -5.15
N PRO A 40 8.07 -1.92 -4.34
CA PRO A 40 7.36 -1.60 -3.10
C PRO A 40 8.30 -1.18 -1.97
N GLY A 41 9.58 -1.56 -2.04
CA GLY A 41 10.50 -1.41 -0.91
C GLY A 41 10.03 -2.22 0.31
N ARG A 42 10.32 -1.73 1.51
CA ARG A 42 9.82 -2.36 2.75
C ARG A 42 8.33 -2.06 2.96
N LEU A 43 7.55 -3.10 3.21
CA LEU A 43 6.14 -2.99 3.57
C LEU A 43 6.02 -2.80 5.09
N LEU A 44 5.34 -1.72 5.49
CA LEU A 44 5.21 -1.29 6.88
C LEU A 44 3.75 -0.92 7.16
N MET A 45 3.37 -0.96 8.44
CA MET A 45 2.12 -0.38 8.92
C MET A 45 2.37 0.33 10.24
N THR A 46 1.57 1.34 10.53
CA THR A 46 1.57 2.01 11.83
C THR A 46 0.93 1.16 12.91
N ASP A 47 1.20 1.49 14.17
CA ASP A 47 0.59 0.82 15.32
C ASP A 47 -0.93 0.98 15.31
N GLY A 48 -1.47 2.10 14.83
CA GLY A 48 -2.92 2.30 14.68
C GLY A 48 -3.56 1.33 13.70
N VAL A 49 -2.91 1.12 12.54
CA VAL A 49 -3.38 0.12 11.55
C VAL A 49 -3.29 -1.29 12.15
N GLN A 50 -2.16 -1.64 12.78
CA GLN A 50 -1.99 -2.95 13.42
C GLN A 50 -3.06 -3.21 14.48
N ALA A 51 -3.36 -2.22 15.33
CA ALA A 51 -4.39 -2.33 16.36
C ALA A 51 -5.79 -2.60 15.78
N LEU A 52 -6.15 -1.96 14.67
CA LEU A 52 -7.43 -2.24 13.99
C LEU A 52 -7.44 -3.63 13.34
N GLN A 53 -6.30 -4.13 12.83
CA GLN A 53 -6.20 -5.50 12.35
C GLN A 53 -6.38 -6.53 13.46
N ASP A 54 -5.74 -6.31 14.61
CA ASP A 54 -5.82 -7.20 15.78
C ASP A 54 -7.25 -7.27 16.34
N LEU A 55 -8.00 -6.17 16.24
CA LEU A 55 -9.42 -6.10 16.60
C LEU A 55 -10.36 -6.67 15.53
N GLY A 56 -9.86 -7.06 14.36
CA GLY A 56 -10.67 -7.53 13.22
C GLY A 56 -11.52 -6.43 12.59
N MET A 57 -11.20 -5.16 12.84
CA MET A 57 -11.90 -3.99 12.29
C MET A 57 -11.36 -3.56 10.93
N LEU A 58 -10.16 -4.03 10.57
CA LEU A 58 -9.51 -3.73 9.29
C LEU A 58 -8.72 -4.94 8.80
N ASP A 59 -8.85 -5.28 7.52
CA ASP A 59 -7.88 -6.13 6.83
C ASP A 59 -7.09 -5.25 5.84
N GLY A 60 -5.82 -4.98 6.14
CA GLY A 60 -4.97 -4.11 5.32
C GLY A 60 -4.48 -4.78 4.03
N LEU A 61 -4.43 -6.11 3.98
CA LEU A 61 -3.84 -6.83 2.85
C LEU A 61 -4.56 -6.56 1.51
N PRO A 62 -5.90 -6.59 1.41
CA PRO A 62 -6.61 -6.23 0.18
C PRO A 62 -6.26 -4.83 -0.33
N TYR A 63 -6.15 -3.85 0.57
CA TYR A 63 -5.84 -2.47 0.20
C TYR A 63 -4.38 -2.30 -0.24
N LEU A 64 -3.45 -3.00 0.43
CA LEU A 64 -2.06 -3.03 0.01
C LEU A 64 -1.91 -3.62 -1.39
N ILE A 65 -2.59 -4.73 -1.69
CA ILE A 65 -2.56 -5.35 -3.02
C ILE A 65 -3.09 -4.40 -4.09
N ARG A 66 -4.18 -3.68 -3.81
CA ARG A 66 -4.72 -2.64 -4.71
C ARG A 66 -3.68 -1.55 -4.98
N HIS A 67 -3.05 -1.00 -3.95
CA HIS A 67 -1.99 0.00 -4.09
C HIS A 67 -0.83 -0.51 -4.98
N LEU A 68 -0.38 -1.73 -4.71
CA LEU A 68 0.71 -2.36 -5.47
C LEU A 68 0.33 -2.67 -6.94
N LEU A 69 -0.96 -2.71 -7.27
CA LEU A 69 -1.47 -2.85 -8.64
C LEU A 69 -1.92 -1.53 -9.26
N CYS A 70 -1.53 -0.39 -8.66
CA CYS A 70 -1.88 0.96 -9.12
C CYS A 70 -3.38 1.27 -9.09
N ASP A 71 -4.14 0.58 -8.24
CA ASP A 71 -5.47 1.02 -7.85
C ASP A 71 -5.33 2.00 -6.69
N TRP A 72 -5.51 3.29 -6.96
CA TRP A 72 -5.30 4.35 -5.96
C TRP A 72 -6.51 4.62 -5.06
N GLY A 73 -7.58 3.83 -5.20
CA GLY A 73 -8.77 3.93 -4.38
C GLY A 73 -9.55 5.23 -4.59
N ASN A 74 -9.87 5.89 -3.48
CA ASN A 74 -10.79 7.01 -3.37
C ASN A 74 -10.16 8.39 -3.63
N LEU A 75 -8.96 8.44 -4.22
CA LEU A 75 -8.37 9.69 -4.70
C LEU A 75 -9.21 10.33 -5.81
N ASP A 76 -9.12 11.64 -5.96
CA ASP A 76 -9.75 12.35 -7.08
C ASP A 76 -8.97 12.19 -8.40
N LEU A 77 -9.54 12.66 -9.52
CA LEU A 77 -8.90 12.53 -10.84
C LEU A 77 -7.54 13.23 -10.95
N ALA A 78 -7.34 14.35 -10.24
CA ALA A 78 -6.08 15.08 -10.26
C ALA A 78 -5.01 14.33 -9.47
N GLU A 79 -5.36 13.79 -8.31
CA GLU A 79 -4.49 12.96 -7.48
C GLU A 79 -4.13 11.63 -8.18
N TRP A 80 -5.09 11.01 -8.86
CA TRP A 80 -4.82 9.86 -9.74
C TRP A 80 -3.80 10.23 -10.82
N ALA A 81 -3.95 11.38 -11.48
CA ALA A 81 -3.00 11.84 -12.49
C ALA A 81 -1.60 12.11 -11.93
N ILE A 82 -1.51 12.67 -10.71
CA ILE A 82 -0.25 12.85 -9.99
C ILE A 82 0.44 11.49 -9.78
N ASN A 83 -0.27 10.47 -9.32
CA ASN A 83 0.31 9.12 -9.19
C ASN A 83 0.79 8.55 -10.53
N GLN A 84 0.05 8.76 -11.62
CA GLN A 84 0.47 8.30 -12.95
C GLN A 84 1.79 8.95 -13.40
N GLN A 85 1.99 10.24 -13.09
CA GLN A 85 3.26 10.91 -13.32
C GLN A 85 4.35 10.42 -12.36
N ALA A 86 3.99 10.20 -11.10
CA ALA A 86 4.87 9.71 -10.04
C ALA A 86 5.47 8.33 -10.35
N LEU A 87 4.73 7.47 -11.03
CA LEU A 87 5.22 6.18 -11.53
C LEU A 87 6.41 6.35 -12.50
N GLN A 88 6.42 7.42 -13.29
CA GLN A 88 7.44 7.66 -14.32
C GLN A 88 8.64 8.45 -13.79
N ASN A 89 8.41 9.40 -12.89
CA ASN A 89 9.45 10.32 -12.41
C ASN A 89 10.07 9.89 -11.06
N GLY A 90 9.53 8.87 -10.39
CA GLY A 90 10.04 8.33 -9.13
C GLY A 90 9.59 9.08 -7.86
N GLU A 91 8.61 9.99 -7.96
CA GLU A 91 7.98 10.67 -6.84
C GLU A 91 7.11 9.73 -5.99
N GLY A 92 6.73 10.16 -4.79
CA GLY A 92 5.95 9.33 -3.88
C GLY A 92 4.54 9.02 -4.39
N LEU A 93 4.05 7.81 -4.14
CA LEU A 93 2.69 7.38 -4.51
C LEU A 93 1.76 7.40 -3.29
N SER A 94 0.48 7.71 -3.53
CA SER A 94 -0.57 7.72 -2.50
C SER A 94 -1.72 6.80 -2.86
N SER A 95 -2.45 6.30 -1.88
CA SER A 95 -3.81 5.78 -2.05
C SER A 95 -4.61 6.05 -0.80
N VAL A 96 -5.92 6.16 -0.97
CA VAL A 96 -6.89 6.32 0.11
C VAL A 96 -7.98 5.29 -0.07
N TYR A 97 -8.34 4.62 1.01
CA TYR A 97 -9.45 3.69 1.02
C TYR A 97 -10.30 3.90 2.27
N TYR A 98 -11.60 3.76 2.09
CA TYR A 98 -12.53 3.69 3.20
C TYR A 98 -12.89 2.22 3.51
N SER A 99 -13.04 1.91 4.79
CA SER A 99 -13.38 0.59 5.32
C SER A 99 -14.39 0.72 6.47
N GLY A 100 -15.08 -0.38 6.76
CA GLY A 100 -16.17 -0.44 7.75
C GLY A 100 -17.55 -0.25 7.11
N ALA A 101 -18.61 -0.51 7.88
CA ALA A 101 -19.97 -0.49 7.36
C ALA A 101 -20.44 0.91 6.91
N ASN A 102 -19.83 1.96 7.46
CA ASN A 102 -20.14 3.36 7.18
C ASN A 102 -18.88 4.17 6.85
N ASP A 103 -17.87 3.55 6.23
CA ASP A 103 -16.61 4.22 5.85
C ASP A 103 -15.89 4.89 7.05
N GLU A 104 -16.01 4.28 8.22
CA GLU A 104 -15.52 4.82 9.50
C GLU A 104 -14.00 4.74 9.66
N VAL A 105 -13.33 3.90 8.86
CA VAL A 105 -11.87 3.79 8.83
C VAL A 105 -11.37 4.37 7.51
N CYS A 106 -10.57 5.43 7.59
CA CYS A 106 -9.84 5.99 6.45
C CYS A 106 -8.38 5.51 6.49
N LEU A 107 -8.04 4.63 5.56
CA LEU A 107 -6.70 4.05 5.40
C LEU A 107 -5.95 4.75 4.27
N PHE A 108 -4.79 5.32 4.59
CA PHE A 108 -3.82 5.78 3.61
C PHE A 108 -2.77 4.69 3.36
N ILE A 109 -2.31 4.61 2.11
CA ILE A 109 -1.12 3.82 1.74
C ILE A 109 -0.16 4.73 0.98
N ARG A 110 1.07 4.84 1.47
CA ARG A 110 2.09 5.75 0.93
C ARG A 110 3.33 4.98 0.53
N THR A 111 3.71 5.06 -0.74
CA THR A 111 5.05 4.65 -1.17
C THR A 111 5.96 5.87 -1.27
N ALA A 112 7.10 5.82 -0.59
CA ALA A 112 8.04 6.93 -0.55
C ALA A 112 8.66 7.26 -1.92
N PRO A 113 9.10 8.51 -2.15
CA PRO A 113 10.05 8.81 -3.22
C PRO A 113 11.26 7.87 -3.11
N SER A 114 11.88 7.52 -4.24
CA SER A 114 12.97 6.51 -4.33
C SER A 114 12.58 5.06 -3.98
N ARG A 115 11.31 4.77 -3.71
CA ARG A 115 10.77 3.40 -3.57
C ARG A 115 11.44 2.57 -2.47
N THR A 116 11.80 3.21 -1.35
CA THR A 116 12.47 2.52 -0.23
C THR A 116 11.50 1.84 0.73
N HIS A 117 10.25 2.31 0.81
CA HIS A 117 9.21 1.74 1.67
C HIS A 117 7.81 2.14 1.20
N THR A 118 6.86 1.29 1.57
CA THR A 118 5.41 1.53 1.50
C THR A 118 4.84 1.38 2.91
N VAL A 119 4.12 2.39 3.39
CA VAL A 119 3.52 2.43 4.74
C VAL A 119 2.00 2.52 4.62
N MET A 120 1.31 1.67 5.39
CA MET A 120 -0.12 1.79 5.68
C MET A 120 -0.31 2.58 6.98
N LEU A 121 -1.24 3.55 6.97
CA LEU A 121 -1.47 4.44 8.11
C LEU A 121 -2.90 5.00 8.12
N LEU A 122 -3.38 5.38 9.30
CA LEU A 122 -4.70 6.00 9.49
C LEU A 122 -4.66 7.51 9.18
N ALA A 123 -5.83 8.09 8.89
CA ALA A 123 -5.96 9.52 8.59
C ALA A 123 -5.35 10.43 9.68
N ASP A 124 -5.69 10.19 10.95
CA ASP A 124 -5.17 11.00 12.07
C ASP A 124 -3.64 10.92 12.20
N GLU A 125 -3.05 9.78 11.84
CA GLU A 125 -1.59 9.59 11.83
C GLU A 125 -0.94 10.31 10.65
N PHE A 126 -1.62 10.32 9.49
CA PHE A 126 -1.17 11.02 8.30
C PHE A 126 -1.15 12.54 8.51
N ASP A 127 -2.22 13.11 9.05
CA ASP A 127 -2.32 14.54 9.35
C ASP A 127 -1.22 14.97 10.33
N CYS A 128 -0.99 14.17 11.38
CA CYS A 128 0.09 14.40 12.34
C CYS A 128 1.47 14.45 11.67
N MET A 129 1.76 13.54 10.73
CA MET A 129 3.03 13.54 10.00
C MET A 129 3.18 14.72 9.04
N GLN A 130 2.10 15.15 8.38
CA GLN A 130 2.14 16.33 7.51
C GLN A 130 2.44 17.60 8.32
N ASP A 131 1.78 17.76 9.47
CA ASP A 131 2.02 18.89 10.37
C ASP A 131 3.48 18.96 10.82
N LEU A 132 4.10 17.82 11.12
CA LEU A 132 5.53 17.77 11.48
C LEU A 132 6.44 18.16 10.32
N HIS A 133 6.07 17.84 9.08
CA HIS A 133 6.85 18.22 7.89
C HIS A 133 6.74 19.72 7.61
N ASN A 134 5.56 20.31 7.83
CA ASN A 134 5.26 21.72 7.56
C ASN A 134 5.73 22.69 8.67
N ARG A 135 6.17 22.17 9.83
CA ARG A 135 6.70 22.96 10.95
C ARG A 135 8.20 23.28 10.85
N LYS A 136 8.83 23.02 9.71
CA LYS A 136 10.24 23.36 9.43
C LYS A 136 10.35 24.57 8.51
#